data_AF-A0A9Q9IN34-F1
#
_entry.id   AF-A0A9Q9IN34-F1
#
_cell.length_a   1.000
_cell.length_b   1.000
_cell.length_c   1.000
_cell.angle_alpha   90.00
_cell.angle_beta   90.00
_cell.angle_gamma   90.00
#
_symmetry.space_group_name_H-M   'P 1'
#
loop_
_entity.id
_entity.type
_entity.pdbx_description
1 polymer ?
#
loop_
_entity_poly.entity_id
_entity_poly.type
_entity_poly.pdbx_seq_one_letter_code
_entity_poly.pdbx_strand_id
1 'polypeptide(L)'
;MTRPRLVAVLTAVAVGAGTIAVLSPPAHADPNVTARVTIERIRALNSEEEGACGSIDWYVKVWINGHEHNNEDSPDQDAREGNPDISPDWEFSDGIDVASLDTSSGVARIPIRIEVWDEDGAFCFGDDQFDASPGGSRSIDGWVSAAPCTGSTVDHGDFTCGWSIVTAGNDDDRAEVTFSVDVTEPPSAPNLRIRCTHSPLWPKPGEPVTIVATALDGALRPTVVGDSVEIYAAGREAKVSGVGSLTRTFDLNGGPRDFAYGCRLRKGGTTIFSGWHKVAIYPPAPIGSAVPVLYTGPRSSRIDIVFVSDRDTYPTGQYDRFLADVATVINTSYYGFDQFLTAQDKFNFWVLPSTVQARADDYDDDKDCGHDLPDGWDDAYAFADAGAILHRKDQRDCALRGDRIFSAVVDTNVRSDALQVPTHETGHQPFGLADEYCCELGYGGYFQQDVAPNVYEEIDGDDGCAADRPNLGRGPLVPCREWEDPVDWWFDPDWSTSEPGNVTPGMANDDLMHDNGPASAADVRRFNLIFGDCASAKC
;
A
#
# COMPACT_ATOMS: atom_id res chain seq x y z
N MET A 1 89.38 -21.14 -12.82
CA MET A 1 88.72 -19.85 -13.11
C MET A 1 87.27 -19.95 -12.66
N THR A 2 86.89 -18.97 -11.88
CA THR A 2 85.70 -18.85 -11.02
C THR A 2 84.40 -18.62 -11.79
N ARG A 3 83.35 -19.38 -11.47
CA ARG A 3 81.97 -18.87 -11.43
C ARG A 3 81.17 -19.56 -10.31
N PRO A 4 80.42 -18.80 -9.49
CA PRO A 4 79.74 -19.30 -8.31
C PRO A 4 78.30 -19.75 -8.60
N ARG A 5 77.75 -20.45 -7.60
CA ARG A 5 76.39 -21.01 -7.49
C ARG A 5 75.30 -19.95 -7.67
N LEU A 6 74.27 -20.27 -8.45
CA LEU A 6 72.95 -19.65 -8.36
C LEU A 6 71.97 -20.72 -7.88
N VAL A 7 71.60 -20.60 -6.61
CA VAL A 7 70.50 -21.35 -5.99
C VAL A 7 69.22 -20.68 -6.45
N ALA A 8 68.40 -21.40 -7.22
CA ALA A 8 67.03 -20.99 -7.50
C ALA A 8 66.17 -21.33 -6.28
N VAL A 9 65.79 -20.30 -5.52
CA VAL A 9 64.75 -20.39 -4.50
C VAL A 9 63.41 -20.26 -5.24
N LEU A 10 62.68 -21.37 -5.33
CA LEU A 10 61.28 -21.38 -5.74
C LEU A 10 60.44 -20.90 -4.55
N THR A 11 59.98 -19.66 -4.59
CA THR A 11 58.95 -19.16 -3.66
C THR A 11 57.59 -19.60 -4.20
N ALA A 12 57.05 -20.68 -3.65
CA ALA A 12 55.66 -21.06 -3.85
C ALA A 12 54.78 -20.11 -3.02
N VAL A 13 54.21 -19.09 -3.65
CA VAL A 13 53.12 -18.31 -3.06
C VAL A 13 51.85 -19.14 -3.21
N ALA A 14 51.46 -19.83 -2.14
CA ALA A 14 50.14 -20.42 -2.02
C ALA A 14 49.12 -19.28 -1.87
N VAL A 15 48.42 -18.96 -2.96
CA VAL A 15 47.20 -18.15 -2.92
C VAL A 15 46.13 -19.00 -2.25
N GLY A 16 45.99 -18.82 -0.93
CA GLY A 16 44.86 -19.34 -0.19
C GLY A 16 43.62 -18.60 -0.64
N ALA A 17 42.83 -19.23 -1.51
CA ALA A 17 41.45 -18.84 -1.75
C ALA A 17 40.66 -19.08 -0.46
N GLY A 18 40.69 -18.09 0.44
CA GLY A 18 39.80 -18.03 1.58
C GLY A 18 38.39 -17.81 1.05
N THR A 19 37.58 -18.85 1.04
CA THR A 19 36.12 -18.74 0.97
C THR A 19 35.67 -17.94 2.19
N ILE A 20 35.52 -16.62 2.01
CA ILE A 20 34.75 -15.79 2.92
C ILE A 20 33.30 -16.26 2.72
N ALA A 21 32.86 -17.15 3.61
CA ALA A 21 31.45 -17.40 3.79
C ALA A 21 30.85 -16.08 4.27
N VAL A 22 30.21 -15.36 3.35
CA VAL A 22 29.30 -14.28 3.69
C VAL A 22 28.20 -14.97 4.50
N LEU A 23 28.28 -14.85 5.81
CA LEU A 23 27.19 -15.22 6.69
C LEU A 23 26.07 -14.24 6.34
N SER A 24 25.14 -14.68 5.50
CA SER A 24 23.87 -14.01 5.36
C SER A 24 23.31 -13.83 6.77
N PRO A 25 22.82 -12.64 7.13
CA PRO A 25 22.12 -12.48 8.40
C PRO A 25 21.04 -13.57 8.50
N PRO A 26 20.79 -14.11 9.70
CA PRO A 26 19.71 -15.07 9.89
C PRO A 26 18.45 -14.44 9.27
N ALA A 27 17.78 -15.19 8.39
CA ALA A 27 16.50 -14.77 7.84
C ALA A 27 15.63 -14.34 9.03
N HIS A 28 15.31 -13.06 9.11
CA HIS A 28 14.33 -12.58 10.06
C HIS A 28 13.06 -13.39 9.80
N ALA A 29 12.51 -14.00 10.85
CA ALA A 29 11.20 -14.62 10.73
C ALA A 29 10.24 -13.47 10.42
N ASP A 30 9.52 -13.56 9.30
CA ASP A 30 8.51 -12.57 8.94
C ASP A 30 7.52 -12.39 10.11
N PRO A 31 7.00 -11.16 10.30
CA PRO A 31 6.04 -10.87 11.34
C PRO A 31 4.86 -11.84 11.26
N ASN A 32 4.46 -12.36 12.41
CA ASN A 32 3.46 -13.42 12.49
C ASN A 32 2.05 -12.88 12.77
N VAL A 33 1.91 -11.58 13.08
CA VAL A 33 0.65 -10.84 13.24
C VAL A 33 0.82 -9.37 12.85
N THR A 34 -0.27 -8.69 12.54
CA THR A 34 -0.38 -7.23 12.41
C THR A 34 -1.23 -6.71 13.56
N ALA A 35 -0.71 -5.77 14.36
CA ALA A 35 -1.50 -5.05 15.34
C ALA A 35 -1.96 -3.72 14.74
N ARG A 36 -3.19 -3.33 15.05
CA ARG A 36 -3.83 -2.13 14.55
C ARG A 36 -4.51 -1.36 15.67
N VAL A 37 -4.36 -0.05 15.67
CA VAL A 37 -5.08 0.89 16.52
C VAL A 37 -5.88 1.82 15.62
N THR A 38 -7.19 1.94 15.86
CA THR A 38 -8.07 2.85 15.13
C THR A 38 -8.57 3.94 16.06
N ILE A 39 -8.31 5.19 15.73
CA ILE A 39 -8.84 6.37 16.44
C ILE A 39 -10.17 6.76 15.80
N GLU A 40 -11.25 6.37 16.45
CA GLU A 40 -12.63 6.52 15.95
C GLU A 40 -13.16 7.94 16.19
N ARG A 41 -12.75 8.57 17.31
CA ARG A 41 -13.17 9.92 17.67
C ARG A 41 -12.21 10.60 18.64
N ILE A 42 -12.01 11.89 18.47
CA ILE A 42 -11.34 12.77 19.43
C ILE A 42 -12.26 13.96 19.71
N ARG A 43 -12.42 14.30 20.99
CA ARG A 43 -13.25 15.44 21.40
C ARG A 43 -12.58 16.23 22.52
N ALA A 44 -12.41 17.54 22.30
CA ALA A 44 -12.00 18.47 23.34
C ALA A 44 -13.04 18.47 24.48
N LEU A 45 -12.57 18.25 25.71
CA LEU A 45 -13.38 18.44 26.91
C LEU A 45 -13.07 19.78 27.58
N ASN A 46 -11.83 20.23 27.48
CA ASN A 46 -11.36 21.55 27.89
C ASN A 46 -10.02 21.86 27.20
N SER A 47 -9.80 23.13 26.87
CA SER A 47 -8.54 23.69 26.36
C SER A 47 -8.32 25.05 27.02
N GLU A 48 -7.14 25.27 27.63
CA GLU A 48 -6.74 26.57 28.18
C GLU A 48 -6.29 27.55 27.08
N GLU A 49 -5.93 27.01 25.91
CA GLU A 49 -5.32 27.69 24.76
C GLU A 49 -6.36 28.33 23.79
N GLU A 50 -7.63 27.88 23.83
CA GLU A 50 -8.69 28.33 22.91
C GLU A 50 -8.82 29.88 22.87
N GLY A 51 -8.33 30.47 21.78
CA GLY A 51 -8.53 31.89 21.44
C GLY A 51 -7.28 32.75 21.32
N ALA A 52 -6.11 32.33 21.82
CA ALA A 52 -4.85 33.07 21.65
C ALA A 52 -3.97 32.53 20.51
N CYS A 53 -3.97 31.21 20.33
CA CYS A 53 -3.07 30.48 19.43
C CYS A 53 -3.76 29.93 18.18
N GLY A 54 -5.06 29.65 18.25
CA GLY A 54 -5.78 29.10 17.12
C GLY A 54 -7.04 28.37 17.57
N SER A 55 -7.55 27.57 16.66
CA SER A 55 -8.53 26.52 16.91
C SER A 55 -7.79 25.19 17.00
N ILE A 56 -8.36 24.19 17.68
CA ILE A 56 -7.68 22.90 17.87
C ILE A 56 -7.52 22.15 16.55
N ASP A 57 -6.29 21.73 16.28
CA ASP A 57 -5.79 21.04 15.09
C ASP A 57 -5.25 19.66 15.50
N TRP A 58 -6.18 18.71 15.70
CA TRP A 58 -5.85 17.40 16.26
C TRP A 58 -4.90 16.60 15.41
N TYR A 59 -3.90 15.99 16.05
CA TYR A 59 -3.18 14.84 15.52
C TYR A 59 -2.87 13.84 16.64
N VAL A 60 -2.37 12.65 16.29
CA VAL A 60 -2.07 11.60 17.25
C VAL A 60 -0.71 10.97 16.98
N LYS A 61 -0.07 10.55 18.07
CA LYS A 61 1.10 9.67 18.04
C LYS A 61 0.69 8.34 18.66
N VAL A 62 0.88 7.26 17.91
CA VAL A 62 0.55 5.90 18.35
C VAL A 62 1.81 5.06 18.33
N TRP A 63 2.15 4.46 19.47
CA TRP A 63 3.22 3.47 19.52
C TRP A 63 2.63 2.07 19.56
N ILE A 64 3.08 1.22 18.64
CA ILE A 64 2.75 -0.21 18.61
C ILE A 64 4.06 -0.97 18.74
N ASN A 65 4.19 -1.78 19.79
CA ASN A 65 5.43 -2.50 20.08
C ASN A 65 6.71 -1.63 20.15
N GLY A 66 6.54 -0.35 20.49
CA GLY A 66 7.65 0.62 20.57
C GLY A 66 7.99 1.32 19.25
N HIS A 67 7.34 0.97 18.13
CA HIS A 67 7.42 1.72 16.89
C HIS A 67 6.40 2.86 16.90
N GLU A 68 6.86 4.08 16.64
CA GLU A 68 6.03 5.28 16.60
C GLU A 68 5.37 5.45 15.24
N HIS A 69 4.09 5.78 15.24
CA HIS A 69 3.34 6.27 14.11
C HIS A 69 2.79 7.65 14.43
N ASN A 70 2.88 8.57 13.49
CA ASN A 70 2.45 9.96 13.65
C ASN A 70 1.74 10.41 12.38
N ASN A 71 0.51 10.93 12.52
CA ASN A 71 -0.30 11.46 11.41
C ASN A 71 -0.28 12.99 11.27
N GLU A 72 0.59 13.69 12.01
CA GLU A 72 0.89 15.12 11.82
C GLU A 72 1.24 15.43 10.35
N ASP A 73 0.74 16.56 9.85
CA ASP A 73 0.84 17.02 8.45
C ASP A 73 0.24 16.04 7.42
N SER A 74 -0.79 15.28 7.79
CA SER A 74 -1.47 14.40 6.83
C SER A 74 -2.64 15.13 6.16
N PRO A 75 -2.91 14.94 4.85
CA PRO A 75 -4.02 15.61 4.18
C PRO A 75 -5.38 15.40 4.86
N ASP A 76 -5.59 14.22 5.45
CA ASP A 76 -6.80 13.91 6.21
C ASP A 76 -6.87 14.65 7.57
N GLN A 77 -5.73 14.86 8.23
CA GLN A 77 -5.65 15.69 9.43
C GLN A 77 -5.85 17.17 9.11
N ASP A 78 -5.15 17.73 8.12
CA ASP A 78 -5.28 19.13 7.69
C ASP A 78 -6.74 19.49 7.36
N ALA A 79 -7.47 18.56 6.72
CA ALA A 79 -8.88 18.75 6.36
C ALA A 79 -9.83 18.86 7.58
N ARG A 80 -9.34 18.58 8.79
CA ARG A 80 -10.10 18.56 10.05
C ARG A 80 -9.64 19.63 11.05
N GLU A 81 -8.68 20.46 10.66
CA GLU A 81 -8.24 21.62 11.43
C GLU A 81 -9.41 22.47 11.93
N GLY A 82 -9.26 22.96 13.15
CA GLY A 82 -10.16 23.83 13.86
C GLY A 82 -11.46 23.19 14.35
N ASN A 83 -11.59 21.87 14.27
CA ASN A 83 -12.74 21.15 14.78
C ASN A 83 -12.42 20.45 16.13
N PRO A 84 -13.01 20.91 17.25
CA PRO A 84 -12.77 20.31 18.56
C PRO A 84 -13.42 18.92 18.73
N ASP A 85 -14.21 18.42 17.78
CA ASP A 85 -14.86 17.11 17.84
C ASP A 85 -14.83 16.43 16.46
N ILE A 86 -13.85 15.57 16.26
CA ILE A 86 -13.59 14.87 14.99
C ILE A 86 -13.85 13.37 15.12
N SER A 87 -14.33 12.74 14.06
CA SER A 87 -14.43 11.28 13.94
C SER A 87 -13.61 10.84 12.74
N PRO A 88 -12.28 10.74 12.88
CA PRO A 88 -11.40 10.63 11.73
C PRO A 88 -11.29 9.22 11.18
N ASP A 89 -11.52 8.21 12.01
CA ASP A 89 -11.23 6.80 11.71
C ASP A 89 -9.75 6.59 11.31
N TRP A 90 -8.81 7.33 11.93
CA TRP A 90 -7.37 7.16 11.65
C TRP A 90 -6.90 5.78 12.08
N GLU A 91 -6.21 5.07 11.20
CA GLU A 91 -5.77 3.70 11.42
C GLU A 91 -4.25 3.59 11.38
N PHE A 92 -3.67 3.10 12.48
CA PHE A 92 -2.24 2.87 12.65
C PHE A 92 -1.98 1.38 12.75
N SER A 93 -1.00 0.86 12.03
CA SER A 93 -0.72 -0.58 12.01
C SER A 93 0.76 -0.91 11.98
N ASP A 94 1.15 -1.97 12.67
CA ASP A 94 2.52 -2.49 12.66
C ASP A 94 2.58 -4.02 12.56
N GLY A 95 3.59 -4.51 11.84
CA GLY A 95 3.88 -5.93 11.66
C GLY A 95 4.78 -6.46 12.76
N ILE A 96 4.34 -7.47 13.50
CA ILE A 96 5.00 -7.92 14.73
C ILE A 96 5.41 -9.39 14.64
N ASP A 97 6.69 -9.65 14.89
CA ASP A 97 7.15 -11.01 15.18
C ASP A 97 6.79 -11.37 16.63
N VAL A 98 5.79 -12.26 16.77
CA VAL A 98 5.32 -12.77 18.06
C VAL A 98 6.44 -13.42 18.88
N ALA A 99 7.47 -13.97 18.23
CA ALA A 99 8.60 -14.57 18.93
C ALA A 99 9.49 -13.54 19.64
N SER A 100 9.40 -12.26 19.28
CA SER A 100 10.15 -11.16 19.91
C SER A 100 9.47 -10.58 21.15
N LEU A 101 8.19 -10.91 21.38
CA LEU A 101 7.35 -10.29 22.42
C LEU A 101 7.60 -10.86 23.82
N ASP A 102 7.28 -10.07 24.85
CA ASP A 102 7.26 -10.56 26.23
C ASP A 102 6.15 -11.60 26.42
N THR A 103 6.55 -12.81 26.80
CA THR A 103 5.65 -13.93 27.12
C THR A 103 5.66 -14.30 28.60
N SER A 104 6.24 -13.48 29.48
CA SER A 104 6.39 -13.75 30.91
C SER A 104 5.04 -13.98 31.63
N SER A 105 3.97 -13.40 31.09
CA SER A 105 2.59 -13.54 31.57
C SER A 105 1.86 -14.80 31.05
N GLY A 106 2.51 -15.60 30.20
CA GLY A 106 1.93 -16.77 29.55
C GLY A 106 1.22 -16.47 28.22
N VAL A 107 1.11 -15.19 27.83
CA VAL A 107 0.66 -14.72 26.52
C VAL A 107 1.66 -13.71 25.97
N ALA A 108 1.83 -13.67 24.64
CA ALA A 108 2.67 -12.69 23.96
C ALA A 108 1.97 -11.33 23.96
N ARG A 109 2.55 -10.33 24.63
CA ARG A 109 1.98 -8.98 24.79
C ARG A 109 2.66 -7.96 23.89
N ILE A 110 1.84 -7.17 23.22
CA ILE A 110 2.20 -6.05 22.36
C ILE A 110 1.89 -4.77 23.14
N PRO A 111 2.89 -3.98 23.55
CA PRO A 111 2.62 -2.70 24.22
C PRO A 111 2.00 -1.70 23.23
N ILE A 112 1.04 -0.91 23.71
CA ILE A 112 0.40 0.18 22.96
C ILE A 112 0.47 1.46 23.77
N ARG A 113 0.69 2.59 23.09
CA ARG A 113 0.58 3.94 23.67
C ARG A 113 -0.10 4.85 22.67
N ILE A 114 -1.04 5.67 23.13
CA ILE A 114 -1.72 6.67 22.30
C ILE A 114 -1.55 8.02 22.97
N GLU A 115 -1.13 9.01 22.18
CA GLU A 115 -1.07 10.40 22.56
C GLU A 115 -1.90 11.24 21.60
N VAL A 116 -2.57 12.25 22.13
CA VAL A 116 -3.35 13.22 21.37
C VAL A 116 -2.68 14.57 21.51
N TRP A 117 -2.55 15.26 20.40
CA TRP A 117 -1.83 16.52 20.29
C TRP A 117 -2.66 17.53 19.51
N ASP A 118 -2.42 18.80 19.80
CA ASP A 118 -2.88 19.96 19.06
C ASP A 118 -1.67 20.52 18.31
N GLU A 119 -1.77 20.62 16.99
CA GLU A 119 -0.70 21.18 16.16
C GLU A 119 -0.73 22.70 16.25
N ASP A 120 0.39 23.30 16.66
CA ASP A 120 0.47 24.74 16.88
C ASP A 120 1.61 25.34 16.07
N GLY A 121 1.28 26.37 15.28
CA GLY A 121 2.27 27.11 14.51
C GLY A 121 3.35 27.73 15.42
N ALA A 122 4.57 27.92 14.92
CA ALA A 122 5.74 28.37 15.69
C ALA A 122 5.58 29.65 16.55
N PHE A 123 4.54 30.46 16.32
CA PHE A 123 4.22 31.63 17.15
C PHE A 123 3.33 31.33 18.37
N CYS A 124 2.85 30.10 18.48
CA CYS A 124 1.96 29.56 19.51
C CYS A 124 2.70 28.67 20.53
N PHE A 125 4.04 28.73 20.57
CA PHE A 125 4.91 27.94 21.47
C PHE A 125 5.04 26.45 21.14
N GLY A 126 4.45 25.99 20.02
CA GLY A 126 4.57 24.63 19.48
C GLY A 126 3.53 23.69 20.06
N ASP A 127 3.47 22.47 19.54
CA ASP A 127 2.37 21.54 19.80
C ASP A 127 2.14 21.19 21.27
N ASP A 128 0.86 21.16 21.64
CA ASP A 128 0.39 20.85 22.98
C ASP A 128 -0.23 19.45 23.05
N GLN A 129 0.33 18.61 23.91
CA GLN A 129 -0.23 17.28 24.17
C GLN A 129 -1.50 17.40 25.00
N PHE A 130 -2.66 16.92 24.56
CA PHE A 130 -3.86 16.86 25.40
C PHE A 130 -3.83 15.67 26.35
N ASP A 131 -4.34 15.85 27.58
CA ASP A 131 -4.55 14.73 28.49
C ASP A 131 -5.71 13.85 27.99
N ALA A 132 -5.39 12.62 27.60
CA ALA A 132 -6.35 11.62 27.17
C ALA A 132 -6.58 10.49 28.19
N SER A 133 -5.94 10.57 29.36
CA SER A 133 -5.89 9.47 30.34
C SER A 133 -6.25 9.93 31.77
N PRO A 134 -7.18 9.26 32.47
CA PRO A 134 -7.46 9.53 33.87
C PRO A 134 -6.33 9.07 34.83
N GLY A 135 -5.33 8.31 34.35
CA GLY A 135 -4.25 7.71 35.14
C GLY A 135 -3.15 8.68 35.60
N GLY A 136 -3.21 9.95 35.20
CA GLY A 136 -2.21 10.97 35.52
C GLY A 136 -0.98 10.98 34.59
N SER A 137 -0.93 10.07 33.61
CA SER A 137 -0.21 10.29 32.35
C SER A 137 -1.12 11.02 31.37
N ARG A 138 -0.59 11.90 30.52
CA ARG A 138 -1.34 12.48 29.39
C ARG A 138 -1.60 11.46 28.27
N SER A 139 -0.87 10.34 28.26
CA SER A 139 -0.97 9.23 27.31
C SER A 139 -1.88 8.10 27.81
N ILE A 140 -2.56 7.43 26.88
CA ILE A 140 -3.26 6.17 27.11
C ILE A 140 -2.25 5.02 26.91
N ASP A 141 -1.82 4.38 28.00
CA ASP A 141 -0.87 3.28 27.98
C ASP A 141 -1.55 1.93 28.20
N GLY A 142 -1.11 0.90 27.47
CA GLY A 142 -1.69 -0.43 27.58
C GLY A 142 -0.92 -1.53 26.88
N TRP A 143 -1.58 -2.66 26.69
CA TRP A 143 -1.09 -3.79 25.89
C TRP A 143 -2.25 -4.56 25.26
N VAL A 144 -1.95 -5.28 24.18
CA VAL A 144 -2.84 -6.26 23.55
C VAL A 144 -2.10 -7.59 23.36
N SER A 145 -2.78 -8.72 23.52
CA SER A 145 -2.21 -10.05 23.30
C SER A 145 -2.39 -10.51 21.86
N ALA A 146 -1.37 -11.16 21.30
CA ALA A 146 -1.42 -11.64 19.92
C ALA A 146 -2.47 -12.75 19.70
N ALA A 147 -2.68 -13.62 20.71
CA ALA A 147 -3.70 -14.67 20.67
C ALA A 147 -4.04 -15.19 22.10
N PRO A 148 -5.33 -15.26 22.48
CA PRO A 148 -6.48 -14.60 21.84
C PRO A 148 -6.29 -13.08 21.83
N CYS A 149 -6.99 -12.37 20.95
CA CYS A 149 -6.92 -10.92 20.90
C CYS A 149 -7.72 -10.30 22.05
N THR A 150 -7.02 -9.91 23.11
CA THR A 150 -7.54 -9.24 24.31
C THR A 150 -6.50 -8.24 24.77
N GLY A 151 -6.89 -7.15 25.42
CA GLY A 151 -5.94 -6.18 25.90
C GLY A 151 -6.35 -5.58 27.23
N SER A 152 -5.55 -4.63 27.69
CA SER A 152 -5.83 -3.85 28.89
C SER A 152 -5.15 -2.50 28.76
N THR A 153 -5.83 -1.42 29.13
CA THR A 153 -5.19 -0.11 29.35
C THR A 153 -5.16 0.22 30.83
N VAL A 154 -4.26 1.12 31.22
CA VAL A 154 -4.18 1.62 32.61
C VAL A 154 -5.53 2.20 33.06
N ASP A 155 -6.26 2.82 32.13
CA ASP A 155 -7.42 3.67 32.42
C ASP A 155 -8.77 2.94 32.31
N HIS A 156 -8.91 2.07 31.30
CA HIS A 156 -10.15 1.33 31.03
C HIS A 156 -10.13 -0.06 31.67
N GLY A 157 -8.95 -0.63 31.90
CA GLY A 157 -8.77 -2.03 32.27
C GLY A 157 -8.95 -2.95 31.05
N ASP A 158 -9.34 -4.20 31.31
CA ASP A 158 -9.36 -5.25 30.29
C ASP A 158 -10.42 -5.00 29.20
N PHE A 159 -10.06 -5.29 27.95
CA PHE A 159 -10.93 -5.17 26.78
C PHE A 159 -10.76 -6.34 25.80
N THR A 160 -11.73 -6.47 24.89
CA THR A 160 -11.67 -7.41 23.75
C THR A 160 -11.38 -6.63 22.48
N CYS A 161 -10.55 -7.16 21.60
CA CYS A 161 -10.23 -6.51 20.33
C CYS A 161 -11.46 -6.25 19.46
N GLY A 162 -11.40 -5.20 18.64
CA GLY A 162 -12.46 -4.77 17.74
C GLY A 162 -13.66 -4.08 18.43
N TRP A 163 -13.55 -3.82 19.74
CA TRP A 163 -14.55 -3.03 20.49
C TRP A 163 -14.04 -1.61 20.68
N SER A 164 -14.93 -0.63 20.53
CA SER A 164 -14.66 0.76 20.88
C SER A 164 -14.43 0.90 22.39
N ILE A 165 -13.36 1.58 22.73
CA ILE A 165 -12.90 1.91 24.08
C ILE A 165 -12.94 3.43 24.18
N VAL A 166 -13.49 3.94 25.28
CA VAL A 166 -13.56 5.38 25.55
C VAL A 166 -12.71 5.70 26.77
N THR A 167 -11.77 6.62 26.63
CA THR A 167 -10.98 7.20 27.72
C THR A 167 -11.07 8.72 27.68
N ALA A 168 -10.85 9.37 28.82
CA ALA A 168 -10.88 10.81 28.93
C ALA A 168 -9.90 11.30 29.99
N GLY A 169 -9.12 12.34 29.67
CA GLY A 169 -8.24 12.99 30.63
C GLY A 169 -8.97 13.65 31.80
N ASN A 170 -8.22 13.97 32.85
CA ASN A 170 -8.70 14.69 34.02
C ASN A 170 -7.90 15.95 34.37
N ASP A 171 -6.88 16.29 33.59
CA ASP A 171 -6.12 17.54 33.72
C ASP A 171 -6.86 18.74 33.10
N ASP A 172 -6.24 19.91 33.13
CA ASP A 172 -6.82 21.16 32.62
C ASP A 172 -6.99 21.11 31.09
N ASP A 173 -5.99 20.75 30.29
CA ASP A 173 -6.17 20.46 28.85
C ASP A 173 -6.45 18.98 28.62
N ARG A 174 -7.68 18.64 28.24
CA ARG A 174 -8.12 17.24 28.20
C ARG A 174 -9.05 16.93 27.06
N ALA A 175 -8.89 15.73 26.52
CA ALA A 175 -9.69 15.18 25.44
C ALA A 175 -10.37 13.85 25.87
N GLU A 176 -11.52 13.57 25.26
CA GLU A 176 -12.15 12.25 25.20
C GLU A 176 -11.71 11.57 23.90
N VAL A 177 -11.18 10.36 24.00
CA VAL A 177 -10.73 9.56 22.86
C VAL A 177 -11.55 8.29 22.80
N THR A 178 -12.13 8.02 21.63
CA THR A 178 -12.72 6.72 21.30
C THR A 178 -11.79 6.00 20.34
N PHE A 179 -11.34 4.80 20.69
CA PHE A 179 -10.44 4.01 19.87
C PHE A 179 -10.75 2.51 19.95
N SER A 180 -10.27 1.73 18.98
CA SER A 180 -10.30 0.27 19.03
C SER A 180 -8.92 -0.30 18.68
N VAL A 181 -8.70 -1.55 19.09
CA VAL A 181 -7.45 -2.27 18.83
C VAL A 181 -7.78 -3.63 18.25
N ASP A 182 -7.07 -4.03 17.20
CA ASP A 182 -7.18 -5.34 16.57
C ASP A 182 -5.81 -5.98 16.37
N VAL A 183 -5.77 -7.30 16.42
CA VAL A 183 -4.59 -8.09 16.03
C VAL A 183 -5.04 -9.15 15.04
N THR A 184 -4.52 -9.07 13.82
CA THR A 184 -4.87 -9.95 12.71
C THR A 184 -3.66 -10.73 12.24
N GLU A 185 -3.88 -11.86 11.57
CA GLU A 185 -2.79 -12.54 10.87
C GLU A 185 -2.33 -11.69 9.67
N PRO A 186 -1.05 -11.77 9.27
CA PRO A 186 -0.53 -10.94 8.19
C PRO A 186 -1.16 -11.33 6.84
N PRO A 187 -1.20 -10.41 5.86
CA PRO A 187 -1.70 -10.68 4.51
C PRO A 187 -0.86 -11.70 3.72
N SER A 188 0.39 -11.88 4.10
CA SER A 188 1.31 -12.81 3.45
C SER A 188 2.41 -13.30 4.39
N ALA A 189 3.17 -14.31 3.94
CA ALA A 189 4.37 -14.83 4.60
C ALA A 189 5.34 -15.38 3.54
N PRO A 190 6.61 -15.72 3.85
CA PRO A 190 7.59 -16.11 2.84
C PRO A 190 7.08 -17.29 2.01
N ASN A 191 7.02 -17.13 0.68
CA ASN A 191 6.53 -18.11 -0.28
C ASN A 191 5.06 -18.55 -0.09
N LEU A 192 4.27 -17.80 0.66
CA LEU A 192 2.87 -18.09 0.92
C LEU A 192 2.03 -16.84 0.71
N ARG A 193 1.09 -16.90 -0.23
CA ARG A 193 0.09 -15.85 -0.47
C ARG A 193 -1.30 -16.42 -0.43
N ILE A 194 -2.27 -15.56 -0.16
CA ILE A 194 -3.68 -15.85 -0.34
C ILE A 194 -4.33 -14.76 -1.17
N ARG A 195 -5.03 -15.16 -2.23
CA ARG A 195 -5.87 -14.26 -3.04
C ARG A 195 -7.34 -14.51 -2.71
N CYS A 196 -8.06 -13.45 -2.36
CA CYS A 196 -9.45 -13.49 -1.90
C CYS A 196 -10.35 -12.59 -2.76
N THR A 197 -10.97 -13.14 -3.80
CA THR A 197 -11.80 -12.37 -4.76
C THR A 197 -13.28 -12.69 -4.63
N HIS A 198 -14.14 -11.81 -5.15
CA HIS A 198 -15.57 -12.04 -5.24
C HIS A 198 -16.12 -11.75 -6.64
N SER A 199 -17.28 -12.32 -6.95
CA SER A 199 -18.04 -12.07 -8.18
C SER A 199 -19.55 -12.15 -7.90
N PRO A 200 -20.38 -11.31 -8.55
CA PRO A 200 -19.98 -10.18 -9.40
C PRO A 200 -19.29 -9.07 -8.60
N LEU A 201 -18.48 -8.23 -9.26
CA LEU A 201 -17.73 -7.15 -8.62
C LEU A 201 -18.63 -6.13 -7.90
N TRP A 202 -19.82 -5.87 -8.46
CA TRP A 202 -20.81 -5.00 -7.86
C TRP A 202 -22.17 -5.68 -7.83
N PRO A 203 -22.46 -6.46 -6.78
CA PRO A 203 -23.65 -7.30 -6.74
C PRO A 203 -24.94 -6.50 -6.54
N LYS A 204 -26.02 -7.02 -7.12
CA LYS A 204 -27.37 -6.51 -6.92
C LYS A 204 -28.09 -7.27 -5.80
N PRO A 205 -29.11 -6.68 -5.15
CA PRO A 205 -29.91 -7.38 -4.16
C PRO A 205 -30.55 -8.64 -4.76
N GLY A 206 -30.41 -9.78 -4.07
CA GLY A 206 -30.88 -11.08 -4.53
C GLY A 206 -29.97 -11.78 -5.55
N GLU A 207 -28.87 -11.15 -5.98
CA GLU A 207 -27.87 -11.79 -6.83
C GLU A 207 -26.94 -12.69 -6.00
N PRO A 208 -26.58 -13.90 -6.50
CA PRO A 208 -25.62 -14.75 -5.81
C PRO A 208 -24.22 -14.17 -5.88
N VAL A 209 -23.58 -14.04 -4.72
CA VAL A 209 -22.17 -13.66 -4.59
C VAL A 209 -21.32 -14.91 -4.40
N THR A 210 -20.26 -15.02 -5.19
CA THR A 210 -19.26 -16.10 -5.09
C THR A 210 -17.92 -15.54 -4.65
N ILE A 211 -17.39 -16.04 -3.53
CA ILE A 211 -16.05 -15.75 -3.02
C ILE A 211 -15.12 -16.90 -3.40
N VAL A 212 -13.90 -16.57 -3.84
CA VAL A 212 -12.85 -17.54 -4.14
C VAL A 212 -11.60 -17.21 -3.33
N ALA A 213 -11.19 -18.14 -2.48
CA ALA A 213 -9.90 -18.15 -1.81
C ALA A 213 -8.93 -19.03 -2.61
N THR A 214 -7.74 -18.52 -2.94
CA THR A 214 -6.69 -19.29 -3.62
C THR A 214 -5.38 -19.17 -2.86
N ALA A 215 -4.80 -20.30 -2.47
CA ALA A 215 -3.47 -20.37 -1.90
C ALA A 215 -2.43 -20.35 -3.03
N LEU A 216 -1.43 -19.46 -2.93
CA LEU A 216 -0.41 -19.29 -3.95
C LEU A 216 1.00 -19.40 -3.35
N ASP A 217 1.96 -19.82 -4.18
CA ASP A 217 3.39 -19.77 -3.85
C ASP A 217 3.95 -18.34 -4.01
N GLY A 218 5.23 -18.14 -3.69
CA GLY A 218 5.90 -16.84 -3.86
C GLY A 218 6.06 -16.37 -5.31
N ALA A 219 5.74 -17.21 -6.30
CA ALA A 219 5.65 -16.84 -7.71
C ALA A 219 4.19 -16.67 -8.17
N LEU A 220 3.27 -16.50 -7.21
CA LEU A 220 1.83 -16.37 -7.41
C LEU A 220 1.15 -17.53 -8.15
N ARG A 221 1.77 -18.72 -8.15
CA ARG A 221 1.19 -19.90 -8.79
C ARG A 221 0.31 -20.65 -7.81
N PRO A 222 -0.85 -21.19 -8.23
CA PRO A 222 -1.75 -21.96 -7.38
C PRO A 222 -1.26 -23.40 -7.14
N THR A 223 -0.01 -23.55 -6.69
CA THR A 223 0.65 -24.83 -6.42
C THR A 223 0.60 -25.22 -4.94
N VAL A 224 0.26 -24.28 -4.07
CA VAL A 224 0.18 -24.50 -2.62
C VAL A 224 -1.08 -25.26 -2.26
N VAL A 225 -0.92 -26.31 -1.45
CA VAL A 225 -2.03 -27.03 -0.82
C VAL A 225 -2.04 -26.69 0.66
N GLY A 226 -3.03 -25.91 1.09
CA GLY A 226 -3.19 -25.47 2.48
C GLY A 226 -3.58 -26.61 3.41
N ASP A 227 -3.14 -26.53 4.67
CA ASP A 227 -3.62 -27.42 5.73
C ASP A 227 -5.08 -27.05 6.09
N SER A 228 -5.41 -25.75 5.99
CA SER A 228 -6.79 -25.27 5.86
C SER A 228 -6.87 -24.00 5.02
N VAL A 229 -7.92 -23.91 4.20
CA VAL A 229 -8.37 -22.69 3.52
C VAL A 229 -9.76 -22.35 4.06
N GLU A 230 -9.93 -21.11 4.50
CA GLU A 230 -11.11 -20.61 5.19
C GLU A 230 -11.66 -19.37 4.45
N ILE A 231 -12.98 -19.30 4.30
CA ILE A 231 -13.71 -18.11 3.82
C ILE A 231 -14.70 -17.70 4.90
N TYR A 232 -14.58 -16.46 5.36
CA TYR A 232 -15.56 -15.79 6.21
C TYR A 232 -16.37 -14.85 5.33
N ALA A 233 -17.70 -15.03 5.27
CA ALA A 233 -18.56 -14.14 4.50
C ALA A 233 -19.99 -14.14 5.06
N ALA A 234 -20.60 -12.96 5.13
CA ALA A 234 -22.00 -12.79 5.57
C ALA A 234 -22.31 -13.50 6.91
N GLY A 235 -21.41 -13.34 7.89
CA GLY A 235 -21.53 -13.93 9.23
C GLY A 235 -21.40 -15.46 9.28
N ARG A 236 -20.89 -16.09 8.22
CA ARG A 236 -20.71 -17.54 8.14
C ARG A 236 -19.30 -17.90 7.69
N GLU A 237 -18.80 -19.01 8.21
CA GLU A 237 -17.49 -19.58 7.86
C GLU A 237 -17.67 -20.78 6.92
N ALA A 238 -16.79 -20.92 5.93
CA ALA A 238 -16.54 -22.16 5.20
C ALA A 238 -15.07 -22.52 5.38
N LYS A 239 -14.79 -23.77 5.72
CA LYS A 239 -13.44 -24.26 5.99
C LYS A 239 -13.22 -25.62 5.33
N VAL A 240 -12.14 -25.75 4.58
CA VAL A 240 -11.75 -27.02 3.94
C VAL A 240 -10.25 -27.25 4.13
N SER A 241 -9.87 -28.48 4.47
CA SER A 241 -8.47 -28.89 4.64
C SER A 241 -7.94 -29.58 3.39
N GLY A 242 -6.63 -29.47 3.15
CA GLY A 242 -5.95 -30.19 2.07
C GLY A 242 -6.31 -29.73 0.67
N VAL A 243 -6.66 -28.45 0.50
CA VAL A 243 -7.03 -27.85 -0.79
C VAL A 243 -6.16 -26.62 -1.09
N GLY A 244 -5.94 -26.34 -2.38
CA GLY A 244 -5.27 -25.10 -2.82
C GLY A 244 -6.24 -23.96 -3.13
N SER A 245 -7.54 -24.23 -3.18
CA SER A 245 -8.57 -23.22 -3.38
C SER A 245 -9.89 -23.65 -2.74
N LEU A 246 -10.68 -22.67 -2.30
CA LEU A 246 -12.02 -22.83 -1.78
C LEU A 246 -12.94 -21.82 -2.45
N THR A 247 -14.15 -22.25 -2.78
CA THR A 247 -15.20 -21.38 -3.34
C THR A 247 -16.42 -21.43 -2.43
N ARG A 248 -17.05 -20.27 -2.20
CA ARG A 248 -18.28 -20.15 -1.44
C ARG A 248 -19.26 -19.23 -2.16
N THR A 249 -20.47 -19.73 -2.43
CA THR A 249 -21.56 -18.92 -2.99
C THR A 249 -22.66 -18.72 -1.95
N PHE A 250 -23.23 -17.52 -1.89
CA PHE A 250 -24.36 -17.18 -1.04
C PHE A 250 -25.23 -16.09 -1.68
N ASP A 251 -26.51 -16.04 -1.31
CA ASP A 251 -27.45 -15.05 -1.83
C ASP A 251 -27.60 -13.85 -0.88
N LEU A 252 -27.68 -12.65 -1.44
CA LEU A 252 -27.94 -11.40 -0.71
C LEU A 252 -29.45 -11.11 -0.63
N ASN A 253 -30.19 -11.91 0.14
CA ASN A 253 -31.65 -11.75 0.26
C ASN A 253 -32.04 -10.77 1.38
N GLY A 254 -32.64 -9.62 1.02
CA GLY A 254 -33.29 -8.69 1.97
C GLY A 254 -32.38 -8.16 3.08
N GLY A 255 -31.07 -8.13 2.82
CA GLY A 255 -30.01 -7.86 3.79
C GLY A 255 -29.52 -6.39 3.81
N PRO A 256 -28.43 -6.12 4.56
CA PRO A 256 -27.76 -4.82 4.59
C PRO A 256 -27.33 -4.34 3.20
N ARG A 257 -27.01 -3.05 3.07
CA ARG A 257 -26.55 -2.42 1.80
C ARG A 257 -25.11 -2.76 1.43
N ASP A 258 -24.46 -3.60 2.23
CA ASP A 258 -23.11 -4.07 2.06
C ASP A 258 -22.95 -5.48 2.64
N PHE A 259 -21.83 -6.12 2.35
CA PHE A 259 -21.39 -7.32 3.07
C PHE A 259 -19.87 -7.27 3.26
N ALA A 260 -19.38 -8.01 4.25
CA ALA A 260 -17.95 -8.20 4.47
C ALA A 260 -17.54 -9.65 4.22
N TYR A 261 -16.33 -9.84 3.72
CA TYR A 261 -15.70 -11.15 3.59
C TYR A 261 -14.18 -11.08 3.80
N GLY A 262 -13.57 -12.22 4.08
CA GLY A 262 -12.12 -12.37 4.19
C GLY A 262 -11.74 -13.84 4.06
N CYS A 263 -10.50 -14.10 3.67
CA CYS A 263 -9.99 -15.45 3.46
C CYS A 263 -8.76 -15.70 4.33
N ARG A 264 -8.65 -16.89 4.90
CA ARG A 264 -7.51 -17.31 5.72
C ARG A 264 -6.88 -18.58 5.17
N LEU A 265 -5.55 -18.64 5.17
CA LEU A 265 -4.77 -19.82 4.79
C LEU A 265 -3.87 -20.22 5.96
N ARG A 266 -3.89 -21.52 6.29
CA ARG A 266 -2.93 -22.13 7.22
C ARG A 266 -2.05 -23.12 6.47
N LYS A 267 -0.73 -22.99 6.63
CA LYS A 267 0.24 -23.93 6.08
C LYS A 267 1.47 -24.06 6.96
N GLY A 268 1.77 -25.28 7.42
CA GLY A 268 3.02 -25.57 8.12
C GLY A 268 3.20 -24.80 9.44
N GLY A 269 2.09 -24.44 10.11
CA GLY A 269 2.10 -23.60 11.31
C GLY A 269 1.96 -22.10 11.03
N THR A 270 2.25 -21.65 9.80
CA THR A 270 2.02 -20.27 9.37
C THR A 270 0.54 -20.03 9.07
N THR A 271 0.01 -18.90 9.52
CA THR A 271 -1.35 -18.45 9.19
C THR A 271 -1.26 -17.08 8.53
N ILE A 272 -1.95 -16.89 7.41
CA ILE A 272 -2.09 -15.59 6.74
C ILE A 272 -3.58 -15.31 6.51
N PHE A 273 -3.95 -14.04 6.49
CA PHE A 273 -5.33 -13.57 6.32
C PHE A 273 -5.37 -12.42 5.33
N SER A 274 -6.25 -12.47 4.32
CA SER A 274 -6.34 -11.46 3.26
C SER A 274 -6.70 -10.05 3.73
N GLY A 275 -7.00 -9.85 5.01
CA GLY A 275 -7.76 -8.69 5.47
C GLY A 275 -9.25 -8.87 5.22
N TRP A 276 -10.03 -7.94 5.78
CA TRP A 276 -11.47 -7.84 5.55
C TRP A 276 -11.75 -6.95 4.36
N HIS A 277 -12.62 -7.42 3.48
CA HIS A 277 -13.13 -6.66 2.35
C HIS A 277 -14.61 -6.38 2.57
N LYS A 278 -14.99 -5.11 2.58
CA LYS A 278 -16.37 -4.65 2.58
C LYS A 278 -16.77 -4.27 1.15
N VAL A 279 -17.95 -4.71 0.72
CA VAL A 279 -18.44 -4.52 -0.65
C VAL A 279 -19.83 -3.89 -0.60
N ALA A 280 -20.02 -2.80 -1.33
CA ALA A 280 -21.34 -2.18 -1.47
C ALA A 280 -22.26 -3.00 -2.40
N ILE A 281 -23.55 -3.02 -2.08
CA ILE A 281 -24.60 -3.68 -2.87
C ILE A 281 -25.41 -2.59 -3.59
N TYR A 282 -25.72 -2.80 -4.87
CA TYR A 282 -26.50 -1.85 -5.67
C TYR A 282 -27.91 -1.59 -5.09
N PRO A 283 -28.50 -0.39 -5.26
CA PRO A 283 -27.88 0.85 -5.74
C PRO A 283 -27.08 1.54 -4.63
N PRO A 284 -26.01 2.26 -4.99
CA PRO A 284 -25.22 3.01 -4.02
C PRO A 284 -26.01 4.25 -3.57
N ALA A 285 -25.69 4.77 -2.39
CA ALA A 285 -26.26 6.03 -1.92
C ALA A 285 -25.12 7.01 -1.57
N PRO A 286 -25.12 8.25 -2.09
CA PRO A 286 -26.02 8.81 -3.11
C PRO A 286 -25.65 8.43 -4.56
N ILE A 287 -26.62 8.57 -5.49
CA ILE A 287 -26.43 8.32 -6.92
C ILE A 287 -25.46 9.38 -7.48
N GLY A 288 -24.42 8.95 -8.21
CA GLY A 288 -23.40 9.84 -8.79
C GLY A 288 -22.05 9.78 -8.10
N SER A 289 -21.98 9.22 -6.88
CA SER A 289 -20.73 9.04 -6.15
C SER A 289 -19.98 7.76 -6.57
N ALA A 290 -18.67 7.76 -6.33
CA ALA A 290 -17.84 6.57 -6.44
C ALA A 290 -18.35 5.47 -5.50
N VAL A 291 -18.34 4.22 -5.97
CA VAL A 291 -18.89 3.08 -5.24
C VAL A 291 -17.75 2.16 -4.81
N PRO A 292 -17.61 1.86 -3.50
CA PRO A 292 -16.59 0.93 -3.04
C PRO A 292 -16.99 -0.49 -3.43
N VAL A 293 -16.31 -1.04 -4.42
CA VAL A 293 -16.45 -2.44 -4.82
C VAL A 293 -15.53 -3.34 -4.00
N LEU A 294 -14.49 -2.78 -3.40
CA LEU A 294 -13.65 -3.46 -2.42
C LEU A 294 -13.08 -2.40 -1.47
N TYR A 295 -13.58 -2.36 -0.25
CA TYR A 295 -13.14 -1.44 0.79
C TYR A 295 -12.47 -2.22 1.92
N THR A 296 -11.19 -1.95 2.16
CA THR A 296 -10.36 -2.67 3.15
C THR A 296 -10.04 -1.85 4.39
N GLY A 297 -10.40 -0.56 4.39
CA GLY A 297 -10.20 0.32 5.54
C GLY A 297 -10.37 1.80 5.22
N PRO A 298 -10.18 2.67 6.23
CA PRO A 298 -10.31 4.11 6.09
C PRO A 298 -9.26 4.68 5.13
N ARG A 299 -9.65 5.72 4.41
CA ARG A 299 -8.89 6.33 3.30
C ARG A 299 -7.52 6.85 3.74
N SER A 300 -7.42 7.41 4.93
CA SER A 300 -6.15 7.83 5.54
C SER A 300 -5.11 6.69 5.64
N SER A 301 -5.52 5.43 5.51
CA SER A 301 -4.65 4.27 5.68
C SER A 301 -4.69 3.28 4.52
N ARG A 302 -5.40 3.63 3.43
CA ARG A 302 -5.53 2.82 2.21
C ARG A 302 -5.32 3.66 0.97
N ILE A 303 -4.68 3.08 -0.03
CA ILE A 303 -4.62 3.63 -1.37
C ILE A 303 -5.97 3.48 -2.05
N ASP A 304 -6.64 4.59 -2.35
CA ASP A 304 -7.94 4.69 -3.00
C ASP A 304 -7.80 4.81 -4.53
N ILE A 305 -8.10 3.71 -5.23
CA ILE A 305 -8.11 3.66 -6.70
C ILE A 305 -9.54 3.76 -7.23
N VAL A 306 -9.83 4.79 -8.03
CA VAL A 306 -11.14 5.03 -8.64
C VAL A 306 -11.14 4.64 -10.12
N PHE A 307 -11.79 3.54 -10.48
CA PHE A 307 -11.95 3.13 -11.87
C PHE A 307 -13.03 3.94 -12.58
N VAL A 308 -12.69 4.45 -13.76
CA VAL A 308 -13.57 5.21 -14.65
C VAL A 308 -13.61 4.55 -16.03
N SER A 309 -14.79 4.43 -16.62
CA SER A 309 -14.90 3.89 -17.98
C SER A 309 -14.56 4.96 -19.01
N ASP A 310 -13.71 4.62 -19.99
CA ASP A 310 -13.51 5.43 -21.18
C ASP A 310 -14.77 5.45 -22.07
N ARG A 311 -15.27 6.65 -22.37
CA ARG A 311 -16.53 6.84 -23.13
C ARG A 311 -16.44 6.40 -24.59
N ASP A 312 -15.24 6.39 -25.18
CA ASP A 312 -15.04 6.02 -26.58
C ASP A 312 -15.14 4.49 -26.75
N THR A 313 -14.70 3.74 -25.73
CA THR A 313 -14.61 2.27 -25.78
C THR A 313 -15.65 1.53 -24.91
N TYR A 314 -16.30 2.22 -23.97
CA TYR A 314 -17.46 1.75 -23.20
C TYR A 314 -18.69 2.65 -23.42
N PRO A 315 -19.30 2.64 -24.60
CA PRO A 315 -20.51 3.42 -24.85
C PRO A 315 -21.67 2.96 -23.97
N THR A 316 -22.68 3.81 -23.84
CA THR A 316 -23.90 3.56 -23.06
C THR A 316 -24.44 2.14 -23.27
N GLY A 317 -24.62 1.42 -22.16
CA GLY A 317 -25.09 0.02 -22.18
C GLY A 317 -23.99 -1.04 -22.12
N GLN A 318 -22.70 -0.65 -22.11
CA GLN A 318 -21.57 -1.57 -21.89
C GLN A 318 -21.01 -1.54 -20.45
N TYR A 319 -21.77 -1.01 -19.48
CA TYR A 319 -21.27 -0.90 -18.11
C TYR A 319 -20.98 -2.25 -17.44
N ASP A 320 -21.78 -3.30 -17.73
CA ASP A 320 -21.50 -4.64 -17.23
C ASP A 320 -20.14 -5.18 -17.76
N ARG A 321 -19.74 -4.77 -18.98
CA ARG A 321 -18.41 -5.10 -19.54
C ARG A 321 -17.32 -4.36 -18.79
N PHE A 322 -17.50 -3.07 -18.55
CA PHE A 322 -16.58 -2.27 -17.74
C PHE A 322 -16.36 -2.90 -16.35
N LEU A 323 -17.43 -3.28 -15.64
CA LEU A 323 -17.31 -3.96 -14.34
C LEU A 323 -16.56 -5.30 -14.43
N ALA A 324 -16.74 -6.06 -15.51
CA ALA A 324 -15.99 -7.30 -15.73
C ALA A 324 -14.50 -7.04 -16.00
N ASP A 325 -14.19 -5.97 -16.73
CA ASP A 325 -12.81 -5.56 -17.00
C ASP A 325 -12.14 -5.04 -15.71
N VAL A 326 -12.83 -4.24 -14.88
CA VAL A 326 -12.34 -3.84 -13.55
C VAL A 326 -12.04 -5.07 -12.68
N ALA A 327 -12.94 -6.07 -12.65
CA ALA A 327 -12.70 -7.30 -11.91
C ALA A 327 -11.46 -8.05 -12.41
N THR A 328 -11.22 -8.01 -13.72
CA THR A 328 -10.04 -8.61 -14.36
C THR A 328 -8.76 -7.87 -13.99
N VAL A 329 -8.79 -6.54 -13.99
CA VAL A 329 -7.67 -5.67 -13.56
C VAL A 329 -7.34 -5.91 -12.09
N ILE A 330 -8.32 -5.88 -11.19
CA ILE A 330 -8.09 -6.17 -9.76
C ILE A 330 -7.47 -7.57 -9.59
N ASN A 331 -8.00 -8.59 -10.27
CA ASN A 331 -7.52 -9.96 -10.09
C ASN A 331 -6.14 -10.24 -10.73
N THR A 332 -5.81 -9.58 -11.83
CA THR A 332 -4.63 -9.88 -12.66
C THR A 332 -3.52 -8.86 -12.48
N SER A 333 -3.84 -7.57 -12.44
CA SER A 333 -2.87 -6.49 -12.30
C SER A 333 -2.52 -6.27 -10.83
N TYR A 334 -3.52 -6.09 -9.97
CA TYR A 334 -3.29 -5.85 -8.54
C TYR A 334 -2.99 -7.16 -7.78
N TYR A 335 -3.87 -8.14 -7.87
CA TYR A 335 -3.71 -9.42 -7.15
C TYR A 335 -2.89 -10.46 -7.92
N GLY A 336 -2.43 -10.13 -9.12
CA GLY A 336 -1.44 -10.92 -9.88
C GLY A 336 -0.04 -10.31 -9.85
N PHE A 337 0.17 -9.25 -9.08
CA PHE A 337 1.46 -8.63 -8.82
C PHE A 337 1.82 -8.78 -7.34
N ASP A 338 3.01 -9.30 -7.02
CA ASP A 338 3.29 -9.83 -5.68
C ASP A 338 3.22 -8.72 -4.63
N GLN A 339 3.85 -7.58 -4.90
CA GLN A 339 3.93 -6.43 -4.02
C GLN A 339 2.54 -5.88 -3.67
N PHE A 340 1.64 -5.82 -4.65
CA PHE A 340 0.26 -5.35 -4.44
C PHE A 340 -0.60 -6.42 -3.75
N LEU A 341 -0.41 -7.70 -4.04
CA LEU A 341 -1.12 -8.77 -3.35
C LEU A 341 -0.71 -8.90 -1.87
N THR A 342 0.58 -8.71 -1.56
CA THR A 342 1.08 -8.71 -0.17
C THR A 342 0.53 -7.56 0.64
N ALA A 343 0.13 -6.47 -0.02
CA ALA A 343 -0.51 -5.30 0.55
C ALA A 343 -1.98 -5.18 0.10
N GLN A 344 -2.66 -6.30 -0.19
CA GLN A 344 -4.03 -6.27 -0.73
C GLN A 344 -5.02 -5.57 0.21
N ASP A 345 -4.72 -5.59 1.52
CA ASP A 345 -5.46 -4.91 2.56
C ASP A 345 -5.13 -3.42 2.66
N LYS A 346 -4.22 -2.90 1.83
CA LYS A 346 -3.85 -1.48 1.72
C LYS A 346 -4.48 -0.78 0.51
N PHE A 347 -5.34 -1.46 -0.25
CA PHE A 347 -6.06 -0.85 -1.36
C PHE A 347 -7.55 -0.79 -1.10
N ASN A 348 -8.16 0.33 -1.49
CA ASN A 348 -9.58 0.46 -1.72
C ASN A 348 -9.82 0.60 -3.22
N PHE A 349 -10.79 -0.15 -3.75
CA PHE A 349 -11.20 -0.07 -5.14
C PHE A 349 -12.61 0.49 -5.27
N TRP A 350 -12.73 1.52 -6.08
CA TRP A 350 -13.97 2.21 -6.34
C TRP A 350 -14.31 2.17 -7.83
N VAL A 351 -15.60 2.22 -8.17
CA VAL A 351 -16.06 2.40 -9.55
C VAL A 351 -16.96 3.61 -9.66
N LEU A 352 -16.80 4.39 -10.74
CA LEU A 352 -17.77 5.43 -11.07
C LEU A 352 -19.00 4.85 -11.77
N PRO A 353 -20.20 5.41 -11.55
CA PRO A 353 -21.42 4.94 -12.17
C PRO A 353 -21.40 5.17 -13.69
N SER A 354 -22.20 4.41 -14.45
CA SER A 354 -22.22 4.46 -15.92
C SER A 354 -22.54 5.83 -16.54
N THR A 355 -23.04 6.77 -15.76
CA THR A 355 -23.36 8.15 -16.18
C THR A 355 -22.17 9.09 -16.07
N VAL A 356 -21.08 8.65 -15.44
CA VAL A 356 -19.86 9.41 -15.22
C VAL A 356 -18.73 8.66 -15.93
N GLN A 357 -18.21 9.25 -16.99
CA GLN A 357 -17.20 8.64 -17.85
C GLN A 357 -16.09 9.65 -18.11
N ALA A 358 -14.89 9.16 -18.40
CA ALA A 358 -13.76 9.96 -18.84
C ALA A 358 -13.43 9.61 -20.29
N ARG A 359 -12.41 10.25 -20.85
CA ARG A 359 -11.77 9.79 -22.09
C ARG A 359 -10.27 9.75 -21.88
N ALA A 360 -9.71 8.57 -22.11
CA ALA A 360 -8.27 8.44 -22.22
C ALA A 360 -7.85 9.08 -23.54
N ASP A 361 -6.86 9.95 -23.51
CA ASP A 361 -6.26 10.54 -24.71
C ASP A 361 -4.95 9.82 -25.02
N ASP A 362 -4.62 9.75 -26.31
CA ASP A 362 -3.38 9.11 -26.76
C ASP A 362 -2.23 10.08 -26.56
N TYR A 363 -1.24 9.66 -25.77
CA TYR A 363 -0.05 10.48 -25.55
C TYR A 363 0.64 10.88 -26.86
N ASP A 364 0.59 10.05 -27.90
CA ASP A 364 1.30 10.29 -29.15
C ASP A 364 0.72 11.44 -29.99
N ASP A 365 -0.56 11.80 -29.81
CA ASP A 365 -1.26 12.79 -30.64
C ASP A 365 -0.91 14.23 -30.25
N ASP A 366 -0.92 14.55 -28.95
CA ASP A 366 -0.65 15.90 -28.43
C ASP A 366 0.64 15.99 -27.59
N LYS A 367 1.34 14.85 -27.39
CA LYS A 367 2.50 14.71 -26.47
C LYS A 367 2.19 15.13 -25.05
N ASP A 368 0.91 15.10 -24.70
CA ASP A 368 0.40 15.47 -23.40
C ASP A 368 -0.54 14.37 -22.94
N CYS A 369 -0.46 14.03 -21.66
CA CYS A 369 -1.35 13.06 -21.03
C CYS A 369 -2.71 13.69 -20.68
N GLY A 370 -3.18 14.65 -21.48
CA GLY A 370 -4.32 15.52 -21.21
C GLY A 370 -5.66 14.82 -21.35
N HIS A 371 -5.94 13.85 -20.48
CA HIS A 371 -7.20 13.11 -20.43
C HIS A 371 -8.39 14.03 -20.17
N ASP A 372 -9.54 13.73 -20.79
CA ASP A 372 -10.78 14.46 -20.51
C ASP A 372 -11.51 13.80 -19.33
N LEU A 373 -11.35 14.42 -18.16
CA LEU A 373 -11.84 13.93 -16.88
C LEU A 373 -13.32 14.27 -16.64
N PRO A 374 -14.00 13.54 -15.74
CA PRO A 374 -15.36 13.90 -15.35
C PRO A 374 -15.42 15.31 -14.72
N ASP A 375 -16.52 16.04 -14.98
CA ASP A 375 -16.76 17.34 -14.36
C ASP A 375 -16.64 17.27 -12.83
N GLY A 376 -15.83 18.18 -12.27
CA GLY A 376 -15.58 18.26 -10.82
C GLY A 376 -14.71 17.13 -10.27
N TRP A 377 -13.85 16.52 -11.10
CA TRP A 377 -12.93 15.47 -10.67
C TRP A 377 -12.17 15.81 -9.38
N ASP A 378 -11.52 16.96 -9.38
CA ASP A 378 -10.68 17.41 -8.26
C ASP A 378 -11.45 17.63 -6.96
N ASP A 379 -12.74 17.97 -7.04
CA ASP A 379 -13.59 18.23 -5.87
C ASP A 379 -14.30 16.94 -5.41
N ALA A 380 -14.95 16.23 -6.33
CA ALA A 380 -15.82 15.09 -6.02
C ALA A 380 -15.02 13.82 -5.70
N TYR A 381 -13.82 13.70 -6.26
CA TYR A 381 -12.92 12.57 -6.07
C TYR A 381 -11.57 13.02 -5.52
N ALA A 382 -11.56 14.15 -4.80
CA ALA A 382 -10.41 14.68 -4.07
C ALA A 382 -9.75 13.67 -3.12
N PHE A 383 -10.46 12.61 -2.76
CA PHE A 383 -9.99 11.56 -1.87
C PHE A 383 -9.24 10.44 -2.59
N ALA A 384 -9.29 10.38 -3.92
CA ALA A 384 -8.63 9.32 -4.67
C ALA A 384 -7.12 9.60 -4.74
N ASP A 385 -6.32 8.59 -4.48
CA ASP A 385 -4.89 8.61 -4.72
C ASP A 385 -4.57 8.45 -6.21
N ALA A 386 -5.43 7.72 -6.93
CA ALA A 386 -5.41 7.68 -8.38
C ALA A 386 -6.80 7.33 -8.95
N GLY A 387 -7.12 7.93 -10.10
CA GLY A 387 -8.16 7.45 -10.98
C GLY A 387 -7.58 6.66 -12.16
N ALA A 388 -8.24 5.57 -12.52
CA ALA A 388 -7.83 4.68 -13.59
C ALA A 388 -8.88 4.69 -14.71
N ILE A 389 -8.57 5.35 -15.83
CA ILE A 389 -9.42 5.36 -17.02
C ILE A 389 -9.15 4.07 -17.81
N LEU A 390 -10.02 3.08 -17.66
CA LEU A 390 -9.89 1.84 -18.41
C LEU A 390 -10.43 2.03 -19.82
N HIS A 391 -9.68 1.58 -20.83
CA HIS A 391 -10.09 1.59 -22.24
C HIS A 391 -9.72 0.31 -22.99
N ARG A 392 -10.20 0.20 -24.23
CA ARG A 392 -10.00 -0.98 -25.11
C ARG A 392 -9.49 -0.63 -26.50
N LYS A 393 -8.88 0.55 -26.65
CA LYS A 393 -8.25 1.05 -27.89
C LYS A 393 -6.73 0.91 -27.80
N ASP A 394 -6.11 0.83 -28.98
CA ASP A 394 -4.66 0.81 -29.14
C ASP A 394 -4.17 2.25 -29.07
N GLN A 395 -3.57 2.61 -27.95
CA GLN A 395 -2.98 3.92 -27.70
C GLN A 395 -1.86 3.77 -26.69
N ARG A 396 -1.01 4.79 -26.58
CA ARG A 396 -0.08 4.87 -25.49
C ARG A 396 -0.80 5.33 -24.22
N ASP A 397 -0.70 4.50 -23.19
CA ASP A 397 -1.16 4.82 -21.84
C ASP A 397 -0.14 5.74 -21.16
N CYS A 398 -0.61 6.53 -20.21
CA CYS A 398 0.25 7.32 -19.34
C CYS A 398 -0.49 7.83 -18.09
N ALA A 399 0.29 8.40 -17.17
CA ALA A 399 -0.18 8.96 -15.91
C ALA A 399 0.14 10.47 -15.77
N LEU A 400 -0.80 11.23 -15.20
CA LEU A 400 -0.63 12.62 -14.79
C LEU A 400 -0.67 12.75 -13.27
N ARG A 401 0.44 13.22 -12.70
CA ARG A 401 0.57 13.42 -11.25
C ARG A 401 -0.34 14.50 -10.69
N GLY A 402 -0.41 15.64 -11.39
CA GLY A 402 -1.21 16.80 -10.94
C GLY A 402 -2.69 16.47 -10.79
N ASP A 403 -3.19 15.61 -11.69
CA ASP A 403 -4.61 15.26 -11.76
C ASP A 403 -4.92 13.93 -11.06
N ARG A 404 -3.90 13.22 -10.55
CA ARG A 404 -4.01 11.89 -9.91
C ARG A 404 -4.78 10.91 -10.81
N ILE A 405 -4.39 10.84 -12.08
CA ILE A 405 -5.08 10.02 -13.08
C ILE A 405 -4.07 9.26 -13.93
N PHE A 406 -4.46 8.08 -14.37
CA PHE A 406 -3.80 7.37 -15.47
C PHE A 406 -4.82 6.70 -16.39
N SER A 407 -4.39 6.41 -17.61
CA SER A 407 -5.11 5.57 -18.56
C SER A 407 -4.54 4.15 -18.57
N ALA A 408 -5.39 3.15 -18.82
CA ALA A 408 -4.91 1.79 -18.98
C ALA A 408 -5.76 0.98 -19.98
N VAL A 409 -5.12 0.44 -21.01
CA VAL A 409 -5.74 -0.56 -21.89
C VAL A 409 -5.98 -1.87 -21.15
N VAL A 410 -7.13 -2.52 -21.39
CA VAL A 410 -7.47 -3.81 -20.75
C VAL A 410 -7.74 -4.95 -21.74
N ASP A 411 -7.71 -4.66 -23.04
CA ASP A 411 -8.01 -5.64 -24.09
C ASP A 411 -6.73 -6.33 -24.58
N THR A 412 -6.53 -7.59 -24.19
CA THR A 412 -5.37 -8.38 -24.61
C THR A 412 -5.35 -8.71 -26.11
N ASN A 413 -6.46 -8.49 -26.83
CA ASN A 413 -6.48 -8.59 -28.29
C ASN A 413 -5.90 -7.35 -28.98
N VAL A 414 -5.79 -6.24 -28.24
CA VAL A 414 -5.24 -4.98 -28.70
C VAL A 414 -3.76 -4.92 -28.35
N ARG A 415 -3.41 -5.11 -27.07
CA ARG A 415 -2.01 -5.15 -26.60
C ARG A 415 -1.76 -6.38 -25.75
N SER A 416 -0.70 -7.13 -26.04
CA SER A 416 -0.46 -8.42 -25.37
C SER A 416 -0.14 -8.30 -23.87
N ASP A 417 0.35 -7.15 -23.45
CA ASP A 417 0.70 -6.77 -22.08
C ASP A 417 -0.37 -5.89 -21.41
N ALA A 418 -1.58 -5.81 -22.00
CA ALA A 418 -2.64 -4.90 -21.54
C ALA A 418 -2.88 -4.98 -20.02
N LEU A 419 -2.84 -6.18 -19.43
CA LEU A 419 -3.11 -6.34 -17.99
C LEU A 419 -1.90 -6.04 -17.09
N GLN A 420 -0.72 -5.83 -17.64
CA GLN A 420 0.45 -5.36 -16.88
C GLN A 420 0.48 -3.83 -16.78
N VAL A 421 -0.19 -3.14 -17.70
CA VAL A 421 -0.16 -1.68 -17.75
C VAL A 421 -0.89 -1.00 -16.61
N PRO A 422 -2.06 -1.46 -16.13
CA PRO A 422 -2.60 -0.94 -14.90
C PRO A 422 -1.63 -1.02 -13.72
N THR A 423 -0.75 -2.03 -13.68
CA THR A 423 0.30 -2.16 -12.64
C THR A 423 1.39 -1.11 -12.84
N HIS A 424 1.90 -0.94 -14.07
CA HIS A 424 2.89 0.07 -14.42
C HIS A 424 2.41 1.50 -14.11
N GLU A 425 1.20 1.83 -14.56
CA GLU A 425 0.60 3.15 -14.36
C GLU A 425 0.27 3.42 -12.89
N THR A 426 -0.09 2.37 -12.14
CA THR A 426 -0.18 2.48 -10.68
C THR A 426 1.17 2.83 -10.06
N GLY A 427 2.27 2.31 -10.63
CA GLY A 427 3.65 2.68 -10.28
C GLY A 427 3.91 4.17 -10.39
N HIS A 428 3.42 4.83 -11.44
CA HIS A 428 3.45 6.29 -11.53
C HIS A 428 2.51 6.97 -10.54
N GLN A 429 1.27 6.49 -10.41
CA GLN A 429 0.21 7.08 -9.58
C GLN A 429 -0.52 6.00 -8.76
N PRO A 430 -0.38 5.97 -7.42
CA PRO A 430 0.16 7.05 -6.58
C PRO A 430 1.64 6.90 -6.21
N PHE A 431 2.30 5.80 -6.57
CA PHE A 431 3.61 5.48 -5.98
C PHE A 431 4.73 6.42 -6.41
N GLY A 432 4.54 7.13 -7.53
CA GLY A 432 5.46 8.17 -7.93
C GLY A 432 6.77 7.64 -8.52
N LEU A 433 6.78 6.46 -9.12
CA LEU A 433 7.92 5.95 -9.88
C LEU A 433 8.02 6.66 -11.22
N ALA A 434 9.24 6.93 -11.69
CA ALA A 434 9.53 7.46 -13.01
C ALA A 434 9.64 6.35 -14.05
N ASP A 435 9.43 6.68 -15.32
CA ASP A 435 9.73 5.76 -16.43
C ASP A 435 11.22 5.45 -16.50
N GLU A 436 11.59 4.21 -16.82
CA GLU A 436 12.99 3.76 -16.92
C GLU A 436 13.43 3.40 -18.34
N TYR A 437 12.51 3.45 -19.32
CA TYR A 437 12.84 3.20 -20.72
C TYR A 437 13.30 4.48 -21.41
N CYS A 438 14.36 4.37 -22.21
CA CYS A 438 14.91 5.49 -22.96
C CYS A 438 14.55 5.47 -24.45
N CYS A 439 14.78 6.62 -25.10
CA CYS A 439 15.22 6.73 -26.50
C CYS A 439 14.23 6.41 -27.63
N GLU A 440 12.99 6.03 -27.34
CA GLU A 440 11.91 6.10 -28.34
C GLU A 440 11.41 7.55 -28.42
N LEU A 441 12.02 8.34 -29.31
CA LEU A 441 11.53 9.65 -29.80
C LEU A 441 11.18 10.74 -28.76
N GLY A 442 11.80 10.72 -27.56
CA GLY A 442 11.69 11.80 -26.55
C GLY A 442 10.53 11.63 -25.60
N TYR A 443 10.28 10.39 -25.18
CA TYR A 443 9.06 10.06 -24.48
C TYR A 443 9.33 9.11 -23.31
N GLY A 444 9.58 9.69 -22.14
CA GLY A 444 9.43 9.05 -20.84
C GLY A 444 9.12 10.14 -19.80
N GLY A 445 8.26 9.84 -18.84
CA GLY A 445 8.00 10.69 -17.69
C GLY A 445 9.16 10.61 -16.69
N TYR A 446 10.33 11.13 -17.07
CA TYR A 446 11.51 11.13 -16.21
C TYR A 446 11.44 12.27 -15.18
N PHE A 447 11.72 11.94 -13.93
CA PHE A 447 11.96 12.88 -12.84
C PHE A 447 12.65 12.11 -11.72
N GLN A 448 13.39 12.82 -10.87
CA GLN A 448 13.90 12.25 -9.63
C GLN A 448 12.90 12.52 -8.49
N GLN A 449 12.67 11.51 -7.65
CA GLN A 449 11.99 11.73 -6.36
C GLN A 449 13.02 12.10 -5.29
N ASP A 450 12.66 13.03 -4.40
CA ASP A 450 13.52 13.42 -3.28
C ASP A 450 13.79 12.26 -2.32
N VAL A 451 12.81 11.36 -2.17
CA VAL A 451 12.88 10.21 -1.25
C VAL A 451 12.68 8.91 -2.04
N ALA A 452 13.58 7.94 -1.86
CA ALA A 452 13.52 6.65 -2.52
C ALA A 452 13.30 6.72 -4.06
N PRO A 453 14.12 7.48 -4.82
CA PRO A 453 14.03 7.53 -6.28
C PRO A 453 14.30 6.16 -6.93
N ASN A 454 13.74 5.96 -8.12
CA ASN A 454 14.12 4.88 -9.04
C ASN A 454 14.97 5.39 -10.23
N VAL A 455 14.78 6.66 -10.60
CA VAL A 455 15.60 7.39 -11.58
C VAL A 455 16.23 8.62 -10.92
N TYR A 456 17.45 8.97 -11.35
CA TYR A 456 18.28 10.02 -10.76
C TYR A 456 18.79 10.99 -11.83
N GLU A 457 18.82 12.27 -11.52
CA GLU A 457 19.37 13.35 -12.37
C GLU A 457 20.90 13.30 -12.43
N GLU A 458 21.55 12.77 -11.38
CA GLU A 458 23.01 12.70 -11.29
C GLU A 458 23.49 11.26 -10.96
N ILE A 459 24.63 10.84 -11.55
CA ILE A 459 25.32 9.60 -11.10
C ILE A 459 25.92 9.81 -9.72
N ASP A 460 26.75 10.84 -9.60
CA ASP A 460 27.55 11.14 -8.42
C ASP A 460 26.82 12.17 -7.55
N GLY A 461 27.36 12.48 -6.37
CA GLY A 461 26.68 13.37 -5.41
C GLY A 461 26.14 12.60 -4.21
N ASP A 462 25.59 13.32 -3.23
CA ASP A 462 25.06 12.74 -2.00
C ASP A 462 23.68 12.08 -2.21
N ASP A 463 22.96 12.50 -3.26
CA ASP A 463 21.65 12.03 -3.72
C ASP A 463 21.71 11.30 -5.08
N GLY A 464 22.87 11.28 -5.73
CA GLY A 464 23.07 10.60 -7.01
C GLY A 464 22.97 9.08 -6.93
N CYS A 465 22.76 8.45 -8.09
CA CYS A 465 22.57 7.01 -8.23
C CYS A 465 23.66 6.16 -7.54
N ALA A 466 24.93 6.58 -7.62
CA ALA A 466 26.06 5.85 -7.07
C ALA A 466 26.05 5.79 -5.53
N ALA A 467 25.57 6.85 -4.89
CA ALA A 467 25.45 6.98 -3.44
C ALA A 467 24.28 6.16 -2.89
N ASP A 468 23.17 6.08 -3.63
CA ASP A 468 21.97 5.38 -3.18
C ASP A 468 21.96 3.87 -3.50
N ARG A 469 22.66 3.44 -4.55
CA ARG A 469 22.79 2.03 -4.95
C ARG A 469 23.04 1.04 -3.79
N PRO A 470 23.92 1.30 -2.79
CA PRO A 470 24.09 0.42 -1.63
C PRO A 470 22.81 0.19 -0.82
N ASN A 471 21.91 1.17 -0.74
CA ASN A 471 20.60 1.07 -0.07
C ASN A 471 19.66 0.11 -0.80
N LEU A 472 19.90 -0.13 -2.09
CA LEU A 472 19.20 -1.12 -2.92
C LEU A 472 19.88 -2.50 -2.88
N GLY A 473 20.83 -2.71 -1.96
CA GLY A 473 21.55 -3.97 -1.79
C GLY A 473 22.54 -4.28 -2.92
N ARG A 474 22.91 -3.28 -3.71
CA ARG A 474 23.77 -3.45 -4.89
C ARG A 474 25.23 -3.19 -4.54
N GLY A 475 26.10 -4.09 -5.02
CA GLY A 475 27.53 -3.98 -4.83
C GLY A 475 28.16 -2.89 -5.72
N PRO A 476 29.40 -2.47 -5.40
CA PRO A 476 30.09 -1.41 -6.14
C PRO A 476 30.37 -1.74 -7.61
N LEU A 477 30.25 -3.01 -8.00
CA LEU A 477 30.49 -3.52 -9.35
C LEU A 477 29.25 -3.48 -10.26
N VAL A 478 28.08 -3.09 -9.76
CA VAL A 478 26.87 -2.90 -10.57
C VAL A 478 26.78 -1.41 -10.91
N PRO A 479 27.36 -0.92 -12.02
CA PRO A 479 27.41 0.52 -12.29
C PRO A 479 26.00 1.08 -12.48
N CYS A 480 25.82 2.35 -12.13
CA CYS A 480 24.68 3.12 -12.60
C CYS A 480 24.71 3.18 -14.13
N ARG A 481 23.54 3.05 -14.74
CA ARG A 481 23.33 3.15 -16.18
C ARG A 481 22.79 4.55 -16.46
N GLU A 482 23.29 5.17 -17.51
CA GLU A 482 22.86 6.50 -17.95
C GLU A 482 22.13 6.40 -19.28
N TRP A 483 21.21 7.32 -19.51
CA TRP A 483 20.66 7.62 -20.82
C TRP A 483 20.45 9.12 -20.98
N GLU A 484 20.48 9.56 -22.23
CA GLU A 484 20.20 10.94 -22.62
C GLU A 484 18.72 11.08 -22.94
N ASP A 485 18.08 12.17 -22.51
CA ASP A 485 16.77 12.54 -23.03
C ASP A 485 16.97 13.13 -24.44
N PRO A 486 16.44 12.52 -25.52
CA PRO A 486 16.71 12.99 -26.88
C PRO A 486 16.12 14.37 -27.20
N VAL A 487 15.44 15.02 -26.26
CA VAL A 487 14.88 16.37 -26.42
C VAL A 487 15.92 17.47 -26.16
N ASP A 488 16.98 17.20 -25.41
CA ASP A 488 17.99 18.22 -25.07
C ASP A 488 19.21 18.20 -26.01
N TRP A 489 19.61 19.38 -26.50
CA TRP A 489 20.60 19.51 -27.58
C TRP A 489 22.04 19.58 -27.05
N TRP A 490 22.22 19.23 -25.77
CA TRP A 490 23.48 19.29 -25.04
C TRP A 490 23.84 17.88 -24.55
N PHE A 491 25.11 17.50 -24.70
CA PHE A 491 25.63 16.16 -24.41
C PHE A 491 25.81 15.89 -22.90
N ASP A 492 24.78 16.08 -22.10
CA ASP A 492 24.76 15.70 -20.69
C ASP A 492 23.82 14.49 -20.53
N PRO A 493 24.25 13.35 -19.95
CA PRO A 493 23.31 12.30 -19.56
C PRO A 493 22.37 12.86 -18.48
N ASP A 494 21.09 13.01 -18.85
CA ASP A 494 20.10 13.64 -17.97
C ASP A 494 19.59 12.71 -16.88
N TRP A 495 19.69 11.39 -17.09
CA TRP A 495 19.06 10.40 -16.22
C TRP A 495 19.91 9.17 -16.02
N SER A 496 19.84 8.62 -14.81
CA SER A 496 20.49 7.38 -14.46
C SER A 496 19.60 6.48 -13.59
N THR A 497 19.91 5.18 -13.59
CA THR A 497 19.32 4.19 -12.67
C THR A 497 20.38 3.17 -12.28
N SER A 498 20.27 2.61 -11.08
CA SER A 498 21.09 1.47 -10.67
C SER A 498 20.42 0.11 -10.93
N GLU A 499 19.22 0.10 -11.52
CA GLU A 499 18.48 -1.13 -11.80
C GLU A 499 19.28 -2.08 -12.73
N PRO A 500 19.17 -3.41 -12.58
CA PRO A 500 19.87 -4.36 -13.43
C PRO A 500 19.27 -4.43 -14.84
N GLY A 501 20.04 -4.87 -15.84
CA GLY A 501 19.58 -4.99 -17.25
C GLY A 501 20.26 -4.01 -18.22
N ASN A 502 19.67 -3.79 -19.39
CA ASN A 502 20.08 -2.84 -20.42
C ASN A 502 18.94 -1.91 -20.87
N VAL A 503 18.98 -0.61 -20.51
CA VAL A 503 18.00 0.44 -20.87
C VAL A 503 17.86 0.75 -22.38
N THR A 504 18.51 -0.03 -23.25
CA THR A 504 18.38 0.14 -24.70
C THR A 504 16.94 -0.21 -25.13
N PRO A 505 16.27 0.65 -25.93
CA PRO A 505 14.94 0.37 -26.47
C PRO A 505 14.80 -1.03 -27.06
N GLY A 506 13.70 -1.70 -26.74
CA GLY A 506 13.38 -3.03 -27.26
C GLY A 506 14.22 -4.17 -26.67
N MET A 507 15.05 -3.92 -25.66
CA MET A 507 15.62 -4.98 -24.82
C MET A 507 14.74 -5.16 -23.59
N ALA A 508 14.28 -6.39 -23.36
CA ALA A 508 13.54 -6.71 -22.14
C ALA A 508 14.45 -6.50 -20.93
N ASN A 509 14.04 -5.58 -20.05
CA ASN A 509 14.58 -5.38 -18.72
C ASN A 509 13.46 -5.72 -17.79
N ASP A 510 13.58 -6.85 -17.10
CA ASP A 510 12.60 -7.42 -16.16
C ASP A 510 12.31 -6.43 -15.00
N ASP A 511 11.64 -5.33 -15.34
CA ASP A 511 11.48 -4.10 -14.57
C ASP A 511 10.13 -3.48 -14.91
N LEU A 512 9.35 -3.18 -13.87
CA LEU A 512 8.00 -2.65 -14.01
C LEU A 512 7.99 -1.36 -14.82
N MET A 513 8.91 -0.44 -14.54
CA MET A 513 8.92 0.91 -15.11
C MET A 513 9.63 0.98 -16.47
N HIS A 514 10.15 -0.14 -16.98
CA HIS A 514 10.76 -0.23 -18.29
C HIS A 514 9.92 -1.02 -19.31
N ASP A 515 9.47 -2.24 -18.95
CA ASP A 515 8.81 -3.15 -19.89
C ASP A 515 7.55 -3.83 -19.34
N ASN A 516 6.95 -3.25 -18.31
CA ASN A 516 5.77 -3.79 -17.63
C ASN A 516 6.04 -5.16 -16.98
N GLY A 517 7.32 -5.44 -16.68
CA GLY A 517 7.79 -6.65 -16.02
C GLY A 517 7.54 -6.67 -14.51
N PRO A 518 8.23 -7.57 -13.78
CA PRO A 518 8.29 -7.55 -12.32
C PRO A 518 8.92 -6.26 -11.80
N ALA A 519 8.50 -5.83 -10.61
CA ALA A 519 9.18 -4.70 -9.95
C ALA A 519 10.61 -5.05 -9.53
N SER A 520 11.49 -4.07 -9.71
CA SER A 520 12.86 -4.12 -9.24
C SER A 520 13.03 -3.50 -7.85
N ALA A 521 14.26 -3.40 -7.34
CA ALA A 521 14.46 -3.06 -5.93
C ALA A 521 14.09 -1.61 -5.59
N ALA A 522 14.30 -0.65 -6.51
CA ALA A 522 13.87 0.72 -6.30
C ALA A 522 12.33 0.84 -6.29
N ASP A 523 11.65 0.17 -7.22
CA ASP A 523 10.19 0.08 -7.25
C ASP A 523 9.64 -0.44 -5.93
N VAL A 524 10.16 -1.60 -5.47
CA VAL A 524 9.75 -2.23 -4.22
C VAL A 524 10.01 -1.30 -3.02
N ARG A 525 11.15 -0.60 -3.00
CA ARG A 525 11.46 0.35 -1.93
C ARG A 525 10.44 1.49 -1.89
N ARG A 526 10.05 2.04 -3.05
CA ARG A 526 9.05 3.10 -3.14
C ARG A 526 7.66 2.61 -2.76
N PHE A 527 7.27 1.40 -3.19
CA PHE A 527 6.02 0.77 -2.75
C PHE A 527 5.97 0.62 -1.23
N ASN A 528 7.05 0.12 -0.63
CA ASN A 528 7.14 -0.06 0.81
C ASN A 528 7.11 1.26 1.58
N LEU A 529 7.68 2.34 1.01
CA LEU A 529 7.58 3.68 1.59
C LEU A 529 6.12 4.11 1.68
N ILE A 530 5.39 4.12 0.56
CA ILE A 530 4.00 4.57 0.52
C ILE A 530 3.08 3.65 1.35
N PHE A 531 3.29 2.32 1.30
CA PHE A 531 2.53 1.42 2.18
C PHE A 531 2.83 1.66 3.67
N GLY A 532 4.06 2.08 4.00
CA GLY A 532 4.47 2.47 5.34
C GLY A 532 3.83 3.78 5.82
N ASP A 533 3.76 4.77 4.94
CA ASP A 533 3.04 6.04 5.19
C ASP A 533 1.55 5.75 5.45
N CYS A 534 0.94 4.94 4.59
CA CYS A 534 -0.41 4.42 4.79
C CYS A 534 -0.61 3.63 6.09
N ALA A 535 0.41 2.93 6.59
CA ALA A 535 0.35 2.25 7.88
C ALA A 535 0.39 3.24 9.07
N SER A 536 0.74 4.50 8.82
CA SER A 536 0.82 5.60 9.80
C SER A 536 -0.29 6.64 9.59
N ALA A 537 -1.39 6.26 8.94
CA ALA A 537 -2.50 7.12 8.58
C ALA A 537 -2.11 8.35 7.70
N LYS A 538 -1.12 8.15 6.81
CA LYS A 538 -0.59 9.15 5.86
C LYS A 538 -0.75 8.72 4.38
N CYS A 539 -1.78 7.96 4.06
CA CYS A 539 -2.34 8.08 2.71
C CYS A 539 -3.14 9.41 2.70
#